data_AF-A0A847JDE5-F1
#
_entry.id   AF-A0A847JDE5-F1
#
_cell.length_a   1.000
_cell.length_b   1.000
_cell.length_c   1.000
_cell.angle_alpha   90.00
_cell.angle_beta   90.00
_cell.angle_gamma   90.00
#
_symmetry.space_group_name_H-M   'P 1'
#
loop_
_entity.id
_entity.type
_entity.pdbx_description
1 polymer ?
#
loop_
_entity_poly.entity_id
_entity_poly.type
_entity_poly.pdbx_seq_one_letter_code
_entity_poly.pdbx_strand_id
1 'polypeptide(L)' 'MTDVVLTVGNTLMGDDGAGPALADLLESAPATGWSVIDGGSAPENVTHLVRAARPDRVLLVDAAEMGLAPGSLRRID' A
#
# COMPACT_ATOMS: atom_id res chain seq x y z
N MET A 1 -0.39 19.44 -3.18
CA MET A 1 -0.81 18.18 -3.82
C MET A 1 -0.11 17.07 -3.08
N THR A 2 -0.82 15.98 -2.80
CA THR A 2 -0.32 14.89 -1.99
C THR A 2 -0.45 13.61 -2.80
N ASP A 3 0.63 12.87 -2.94
CA ASP A 3 0.63 11.57 -3.62
C ASP A 3 0.03 10.49 -2.71
N VAL A 4 -0.40 9.38 -3.28
CA VAL A 4 -1.08 8.32 -2.53
C VAL A 4 -0.25 7.05 -2.50
N VAL A 5 -0.04 6.52 -1.30
CA VAL A 5 0.35 5.11 -1.10
C VAL A 5 -0.94 4.33 -0.90
N LEU A 6 -1.21 3.36 -1.77
CA LEU A 6 -2.31 2.40 -1.63
C LEU A 6 -1.72 1.06 -1.21
N THR A 7 -1.97 0.63 0.02
CA THR A 7 -1.49 -0.65 0.53
C THR A 7 -2.52 -1.74 0.31
N VAL A 8 -2.07 -2.96 0.07
CA VAL A 8 -2.89 -4.16 -0.15
C VAL A 8 -2.40 -5.27 0.77
N GLY A 9 -3.33 -6.05 1.31
CA GLY A 9 -2.99 -7.23 2.08
C GLY A 9 -3.96 -7.56 3.20
N ASN A 10 -3.72 -8.68 3.89
CA ASN A 10 -4.54 -9.18 4.98
C ASN A 10 -3.71 -9.44 6.25
N THR A 11 -4.03 -8.74 7.33
CA THR A 11 -3.35 -8.88 8.64
C THR A 11 -3.45 -10.29 9.24
N LEU A 12 -4.43 -11.09 8.81
CA LEU A 12 -4.63 -12.46 9.29
C LEU A 12 -3.93 -13.53 8.42
N MET A 13 -3.23 -13.12 7.35
CA MET A 13 -2.60 -14.03 6.38
C MET A 13 -1.07 -13.93 6.37
N GLY A 14 -0.47 -13.82 7.56
CA GLY A 14 0.99 -13.86 7.74
C GLY A 14 1.70 -12.70 7.02
N ASP A 15 2.66 -13.02 6.15
CA ASP A 15 3.44 -12.03 5.40
C ASP A 15 2.59 -11.17 4.44
N ASP A 16 1.38 -11.64 4.09
CA ASP A 16 0.39 -10.84 3.36
C ASP A 16 -0.05 -9.58 4.14
N GLY A 17 0.22 -9.54 5.44
CA GLY A 17 0.03 -8.36 6.29
C GLY A 17 1.04 -7.23 6.04
N ALA A 18 1.99 -7.36 5.10
CA ALA A 18 3.01 -6.34 4.85
C ALA A 18 2.44 -4.99 4.42
N GLY A 19 1.39 -4.97 3.60
CA GLY A 19 0.70 -3.74 3.21
C GLY A 19 0.03 -3.05 4.40
N PRO A 20 -0.88 -3.71 5.14
CA PRO A 20 -1.47 -3.15 6.37
C PRO A 20 -0.42 -2.67 7.39
N ALA A 21 0.67 -3.41 7.58
CA ALA A 21 1.75 -2.98 8.47
C ALA A 21 2.43 -1.68 8.00
N LEU A 22 2.59 -1.49 6.68
CA LEU A 22 3.09 -0.23 6.11
C LEU A 22 2.07 0.91 6.30
N ALA A 23 0.77 0.62 6.21
CA ALA A 23 -0.25 1.63 6.47
C ALA A 23 -0.18 2.15 7.92
N ASP A 24 -0.14 1.26 8.90
CA ASP A 24 0.01 1.61 10.32
C ASP A 24 1.28 2.46 10.57
N LEU A 25 2.39 2.12 9.90
CA LEU A 25 3.64 2.89 9.97
C LEU A 25 3.51 4.28 9.37
N LEU A 26 2.83 4.44 8.23
CA LEU A 26 2.63 5.73 7.58
C LEU A 26 1.59 6.60 8.29
N GLU A 27 0.62 6.00 8.97
CA GLU A 27 -0.32 6.74 9.83
C GLU A 27 0.38 7.27 11.10
N SER A 28 1.24 6.45 11.71
CA SER A 28 2.00 6.84 12.92
C SER A 28 3.18 7.76 12.64
N ALA A 29 3.84 7.59 11.49
CA ALA A 29 4.98 8.39 11.04
C ALA A 29 4.81 8.81 9.57
N PRO A 30 4.05 9.89 9.30
CA PRO A 30 3.72 10.30 7.93
C PRO A 30 4.95 10.64 7.09
N ALA A 31 4.98 10.08 5.87
CA ALA A 31 5.96 10.47 4.86
C ALA A 31 5.57 11.81 4.23
N THR A 32 6.50 12.77 4.19
CA THR A 32 6.22 14.09 3.64
C THR A 32 5.78 14.00 2.17
N GLY A 33 4.64 14.60 1.86
CA GLY A 33 4.08 14.62 0.50
C GLY A 33 3.26 13.39 0.12
N TRP A 34 3.10 12.43 1.03
CA TRP A 34 2.31 11.22 0.80
C TRP A 34 1.18 11.10 1.82
N SER A 35 0.03 10.62 1.35
CA SER A 35 -1.07 10.11 2.18
C SER A 35 -1.20 8.61 1.96
N VAL A 36 -1.58 7.87 2.98
CA VAL A 36 -1.81 6.44 2.88
C VAL A 36 -3.31 6.12 2.84
N ILE A 37 -3.66 5.10 2.05
CA ILE A 37 -4.99 4.49 2.01
C ILE A 37 -4.79 2.99 2.16
N ASP A 38 -5.35 2.40 3.22
CA ASP A 38 -5.38 0.95 3.37
C ASP A 38 -6.49 0.34 2.52
N GLY A 39 -6.10 -0.50 1.56
CA GLY A 39 -7.02 -1.23 0.69
C GLY A 39 -7.46 -2.58 1.24
N GLY A 40 -6.83 -3.07 2.31
CA GLY A 40 -7.04 -4.42 2.82
C GLY A 40 -6.88 -5.48 1.71
N SER A 41 -7.62 -6.58 1.81
CA SER A 41 -7.59 -7.66 0.81
C SER A 41 -8.30 -7.31 -0.51
N ALA A 42 -9.07 -6.22 -0.55
CA ALA A 42 -9.94 -5.87 -1.67
C ALA A 42 -9.82 -4.36 -1.99
N PRO A 43 -8.68 -3.95 -2.59
CA PRO A 43 -8.37 -2.54 -2.83
C PRO A 43 -9.36 -1.84 -3.76
N GLU A 44 -10.09 -2.58 -4.60
CA GLU A 44 -11.14 -2.05 -5.50
C GLU A 44 -12.21 -1.26 -4.74
N ASN A 45 -12.49 -1.64 -3.49
CA ASN A 45 -13.49 -1.00 -2.64
C ASN A 45 -13.10 0.43 -2.26
N VAL A 46 -11.80 0.76 -2.25
CA VAL A 46 -11.28 2.06 -1.85
C VAL A 46 -10.71 2.88 -3.02
N THR A 47 -10.71 2.34 -4.24
CA THR A 47 -10.19 3.06 -5.43
C THR A 47 -10.85 4.42 -5.66
N HIS A 48 -12.11 4.59 -5.24
CA HIS A 48 -12.82 5.86 -5.31
C HIS A 48 -12.17 6.96 -4.46
N LEU A 49 -11.54 6.61 -3.32
CA LEU A 49 -10.81 7.54 -2.47
C LEU A 49 -9.55 8.06 -3.15
N VAL A 50 -8.81 7.17 -3.82
CA VAL A 50 -7.63 7.54 -4.63
C VAL A 50 -8.03 8.53 -5.73
N ARG A 51 -9.14 8.27 -6.43
CA ARG A 51 -9.66 9.17 -7.46
C ARG A 51 -10.07 10.54 -6.89
N ALA A 52 -10.72 10.56 -5.73
CA ALA A 52 -11.14 11.79 -5.07
C ALA A 52 -9.94 12.65 -4.62
N ALA A 53 -8.85 12.01 -4.20
CA ALA A 53 -7.61 12.68 -3.79
C ALA A 53 -6.89 13.38 -4.96
N ARG A 54 -7.12 12.95 -6.21
CA ARG A 54 -6.45 13.46 -7.42
C ARG A 54 -4.92 13.59 -7.26
N PRO A 55 -4.21 12.51 -6.88
CA PRO A 55 -2.77 12.55 -6.75
C PRO A 55 -2.07 12.64 -8.11
N ASP A 56 -0.84 13.14 -8.13
CA ASP A 56 0.01 13.06 -9.32
C ASP A 56 0.59 11.65 -9.48
N ARG A 57 0.84 10.95 -8.36
CA ARG A 57 1.40 9.60 -8.32
C ARG A 57 0.63 8.71 -7.34
N VAL A 58 0.50 7.45 -7.73
CA VAL A 58 0.01 6.38 -6.86
C VAL A 58 1.10 5.32 -6.74
N LEU A 59 1.48 4.98 -5.51
CA LEU A 59 2.37 3.87 -5.18
C LEU A 59 1.53 2.74 -4.59
N LEU A 60 1.39 1.63 -5.32
CA LEU A 60 0.75 0.43 -4.80
C LEU A 60 1.79 -0.46 -4.11
N VAL A 61 1.49 -0.94 -2.90
CA VAL A 61 2.37 -1.83 -2.14
C VAL A 61 1.59 -3.07 -1.71
N ASP A 62 2.12 -4.23 -2.06
CA ASP A 62 1.52 -5.53 -1.79
C ASP A 62 2.62 -6.57 -1.50
N ALA A 63 2.29 -7.59 -0.72
CA ALA A 63 3.12 -8.78 -0.62
C ALA A 63 2.89 -9.66 -1.85
N ALA A 64 3.95 -10.00 -2.58
CA ALA A 64 3.84 -10.79 -3.79
C ALA A 64 4.80 -11.98 -3.81
N GLU A 65 4.30 -13.14 -4.20
CA GLU A 65 5.13 -14.31 -4.50
C GLU A 65 5.88 -14.06 -5.81
N MET A 66 7.20 -13.92 -5.71
CA MET A 66 8.08 -13.56 -6.83
C MET A 66 9.18 -14.60 -7.09
N GLY A 67 9.21 -15.71 -6.33
CA GLY A 67 10.32 -16.68 -6.40
C GLY A 67 11.66 -16.11 -5.93
N LEU A 68 11.63 -15.08 -5.08
CA LEU A 68 12.81 -14.41 -4.53
C LEU A 68 13.00 -14.79 -3.05
N ALA A 69 14.16 -14.45 -2.49
CA ALA A 69 14.38 -14.62 -1.05
C ALA A 69 13.34 -13.81 -0.25
N PRO A 70 12.85 -14.32 0.91
CA PRO A 70 11.88 -13.61 1.74
C PRO A 70 12.33 -12.18 2.09
N GLY A 71 11.41 -11.21 2.01
CA GLY A 71 11.69 -9.79 2.23
C GLY A 71 12.35 -9.07 1.05
N SER A 72 12.54 -9.73 -0.09
CA SER A 72 13.05 -9.07 -1.31
C SER A 72 12.04 -8.05 -1.85
N LEU A 73 12.51 -6.84 -2.14
CA LEU A 73 11.71 -5.78 -2.77
C LEU A 73 11.96 -5.71 -4.27
N ARG A 74 10.90 -5.53 -5.05
CA ARG A 74 10.94 -5.26 -6.49
C ARG A 74 9.91 -4.22 -6.86
N ARG A 75 10.24 -3.38 -7.84
CA ARG A 75 9.25 -2.59 -8.57
C ARG A 75 8.78 -3.41 -9.76
N ILE A 76 7.47 -3.48 -9.93
CA ILE A 76 6.82 -4.17 -11.05
C ILE A 76 6.24 -3.08 -11.96
N ASP A 77 6.43 -3.24 -13.27
CA ASP A 77 5.89 -2.36 -14.31
C ASP A 77 4.70 -3.05 -15.02
#